data_AF-A0AAC9D523-F1
#
_entry.id   AF-A0AAC9D523-F1
#
_cell.length_a   1.000
_cell.length_b   1.000
_cell.length_c   1.000
_cell.angle_alpha   90.00
_cell.angle_beta   90.00
_cell.angle_gamma   90.00
#
_symmetry.space_group_name_H-M   'P 1'
#
loop_
_entity.id
_entity.type
_entity.pdbx_description
1 polymer ?
#
loop_
_entity_poly.entity_id
_entity_poly.type
_entity_poly.pdbx_seq_one_letter_code
_entity_poly.pdbx_strand_id
1 'polypeptide(L)'
;MNFKPPKMSIVDKDRLQSVLAGIDKKIHRLNSQKIAALFDAMGLSEREDIPKDFLDWESILVVVPSRAVINEVKKFRDSISRISFAVNPHARQIHIYDLNEWKSSTRNKTQFQIREMMKTNFGGVPKKEENRDWTKLFK
;
A
#
# COMPACT_ATOMS: atom_id res chain seq x y z
N MET A 1 12.48 0.65 -55.09
CA MET A 1 11.11 0.88 -54.57
C MET A 1 11.24 1.70 -53.29
N ASN A 2 10.72 2.93 -53.26
CA ASN A 2 10.70 3.77 -52.04
C ASN A 2 9.39 3.52 -51.28
N PHE A 3 9.45 2.75 -50.20
CA PHE A 3 8.33 2.58 -49.29
C PHE A 3 8.25 3.80 -48.37
N LYS A 4 7.27 4.68 -48.61
CA LYS A 4 6.95 5.77 -47.69
C LYS A 4 5.89 5.22 -46.73
N PRO A 5 6.18 5.07 -45.42
CA PRO A 5 5.20 4.53 -44.50
C PRO A 5 3.96 5.44 -44.45
N PRO A 6 2.74 4.88 -44.34
CA PRO A 6 1.53 5.68 -44.28
C PRO A 6 1.57 6.60 -43.07
N LYS A 7 1.34 7.90 -43.30
CA LYS A 7 1.28 8.90 -42.24
C LYS A 7 -0.05 8.73 -41.52
N MET A 8 -0.06 7.89 -40.48
CA MET A 8 -1.25 7.64 -39.67
C MET A 8 -1.47 8.83 -38.74
N SER A 9 -2.46 9.69 -39.03
CA SER A 9 -2.87 10.78 -38.15
C SER A 9 -4.23 10.46 -37.53
N ILE A 10 -4.32 10.54 -36.21
CA ILE A 10 -5.59 10.46 -35.49
C ILE A 10 -6.48 11.60 -35.97
N VAL A 11 -7.65 11.24 -36.51
CA VAL A 11 -8.58 12.15 -37.18
C VAL A 11 -9.18 13.18 -36.22
N ASP A 12 -9.29 12.84 -34.93
CA ASP A 12 -9.89 13.71 -33.91
C ASP A 12 -9.19 13.53 -32.56
N LYS A 13 -8.03 14.18 -32.42
CA LYS A 13 -7.17 14.08 -31.22
C LYS A 13 -7.85 14.62 -29.97
N ASP A 14 -8.56 15.74 -30.09
CA ASP A 14 -9.17 16.41 -28.94
C ASP A 14 -10.34 15.60 -28.40
N ARG A 15 -11.18 15.02 -29.26
CA ARG A 15 -12.23 14.09 -28.84
C ARG A 15 -11.64 12.84 -28.20
N LEU A 16 -10.59 12.26 -28.79
CA LEU A 16 -9.93 11.09 -28.20
C LEU A 16 -9.39 11.42 -26.80
N GLN A 17 -8.70 12.55 -26.65
CA GLN A 17 -8.17 12.99 -25.35
C GLN A 17 -9.29 13.19 -24.32
N SER A 18 -10.41 13.80 -24.72
CA SER A 18 -11.57 13.95 -23.84
C SER A 18 -12.19 12.61 -23.44
N VAL A 19 -12.29 11.65 -24.38
CA VAL A 19 -12.81 10.31 -24.09
C VAL A 19 -11.90 9.56 -23.12
N LEU A 20 -10.58 9.58 -23.36
CA LEU A 20 -9.60 8.96 -22.49
C LEU A 20 -9.63 9.56 -21.08
N ALA A 21 -9.63 10.89 -20.96
CA ALA A 21 -9.76 11.57 -19.66
C ALA A 21 -11.05 11.18 -18.91
N GLY A 22 -12.15 10.98 -19.64
CA GLY A 22 -13.40 10.49 -19.08
C GLY A 22 -13.30 9.05 -18.57
N ILE A 23 -12.61 8.18 -19.31
CA ILE A 23 -12.34 6.79 -18.89
C ILE A 23 -11.45 6.78 -17.65
N ASP A 24 -10.38 7.56 -17.63
CA ASP A 24 -9.45 7.63 -16.49
C ASP A 24 -10.15 8.08 -15.21
N LYS A 25 -11.02 9.09 -15.29
CA LYS A 25 -11.87 9.51 -14.15
C LYS A 25 -12.75 8.39 -13.64
N LYS A 26 -13.37 7.60 -14.54
CA LYS A 26 -14.21 6.45 -14.16
C LYS A 26 -13.37 5.36 -13.51
N ILE A 27 -12.21 5.02 -14.08
CA ILE A 27 -11.27 4.04 -13.51
C ILE A 27 -10.83 4.48 -12.12
N HIS A 28 -10.46 5.75 -11.96
CA HIS A 28 -10.05 6.31 -10.68
C HIS A 28 -11.15 6.18 -9.62
N ARG A 29 -12.39 6.57 -9.96
CA ARG A 29 -13.56 6.43 -9.06
C ARG A 29 -13.81 4.97 -8.67
N LEU A 30 -13.81 4.05 -9.64
CA LEU A 30 -13.99 2.61 -9.40
C LEU A 30 -12.89 2.07 -8.49
N ASN A 31 -11.64 2.52 -8.69
CA ASN A 31 -10.54 2.11 -7.85
C ASN A 31 -10.70 2.62 -6.41
N SER A 32 -11.07 3.89 -6.21
CA SER A 32 -11.35 4.43 -4.87
C SER A 32 -12.46 3.65 -4.16
N GLN A 33 -13.50 3.23 -4.88
CA GLN A 33 -14.56 2.36 -4.32
C GLN A 33 -14.02 0.98 -3.90
N LYS A 34 -13.13 0.37 -4.70
CA LYS A 34 -12.50 -0.90 -4.32
C LYS A 34 -11.60 -0.76 -3.09
N ILE A 35 -10.84 0.34 -2.99
CA ILE A 35 -10.01 0.64 -1.82
C ILE A 35 -10.89 0.75 -0.57
N ALA A 36 -11.96 1.55 -0.65
CA ALA A 36 -12.89 1.72 0.47
C ALA A 36 -13.52 0.38 0.90
N ALA A 37 -14.00 -0.42 -0.05
CA ALA A 37 -14.57 -1.73 0.24
C ALA A 37 -13.56 -2.71 0.87
N LEU A 38 -12.30 -2.69 0.41
CA LEU A 38 -11.25 -3.49 1.02
C LEU A 38 -10.97 -3.03 2.46
N PHE A 39 -10.88 -1.72 2.70
CA PHE A 39 -10.61 -1.17 4.03
C PHE A 39 -11.74 -1.45 4.99
N ASP A 40 -12.98 -1.42 4.51
CA ASP A 40 -14.17 -1.81 5.25
C ASP A 40 -14.15 -3.30 5.63
N ALA A 41 -13.86 -4.17 4.67
CA ALA A 41 -13.72 -5.61 4.91
C ALA A 41 -12.58 -5.95 5.89
N MET A 42 -11.54 -5.10 5.98
CA MET A 42 -10.45 -5.23 6.95
C MET A 42 -10.75 -4.57 8.30
N GLY A 43 -11.93 -3.98 8.50
CA GLY A 43 -12.32 -3.28 9.72
C GLY A 43 -11.55 -1.98 9.96
N LEU A 44 -11.05 -1.34 8.89
CA LEU A 44 -10.31 -0.08 8.99
C LEU A 44 -11.20 1.16 8.93
N SER A 45 -12.39 1.07 8.36
CA SER A 45 -13.31 2.20 8.18
C SER A 45 -13.75 2.84 9.50
N GLU A 46 -13.89 2.04 10.56
CA GLU A 46 -14.38 2.48 11.87
C GLU A 46 -13.26 2.95 12.80
N ARG A 47 -12.00 2.78 12.39
CA ARG A 47 -10.85 3.09 13.24
C ARG A 47 -10.53 4.58 13.23
N GLU A 48 -10.48 5.18 14.41
CA GLU A 48 -10.18 6.60 14.59
C GLU A 48 -8.76 6.98 14.16
N ASP A 49 -7.82 6.04 14.22
CA ASP A 49 -6.41 6.27 13.88
C ASP A 49 -6.12 6.27 12.37
N ILE A 50 -7.13 5.99 11.54
CA ILE A 50 -7.04 5.95 10.08
C ILE A 50 -7.42 7.32 9.49
N PRO A 51 -6.53 7.98 8.72
CA PRO A 51 -6.82 9.29 8.12
C PRO A 51 -8.00 9.23 7.15
N LYS A 52 -9.04 10.06 7.34
CA LYS A 52 -10.28 9.98 6.53
C LYS A 52 -10.11 10.42 5.07
N ASP A 53 -9.02 11.10 4.77
CA ASP A 53 -8.63 11.62 3.46
C ASP A 53 -7.72 10.65 2.67
N PHE A 54 -7.55 9.40 3.13
CA PHE A 54 -6.67 8.42 2.47
C PHE A 54 -6.97 8.17 0.98
N LEU A 55 -8.20 8.44 0.53
CA LEU A 55 -8.61 8.28 -0.87
C LEU A 55 -8.04 9.36 -1.80
N ASP A 56 -7.59 10.48 -1.24
CA ASP A 56 -7.01 11.60 -1.99
C ASP A 56 -5.52 11.40 -2.26
N TRP A 57 -4.85 10.49 -1.53
CA TRP A 57 -3.43 10.19 -1.70
C TRP A 57 -3.16 9.52 -3.04
N GLU A 58 -2.04 9.85 -3.70
CA GLU A 58 -1.69 9.22 -4.98
C GLU A 58 -1.54 7.70 -4.84
N SER A 59 -0.87 7.25 -3.77
CA SER A 59 -0.68 5.85 -3.44
C SER A 59 -0.67 5.64 -1.93
N ILE A 60 -1.34 4.58 -1.49
CA ILE A 60 -1.49 4.20 -0.10
C ILE A 60 -0.54 3.06 0.22
N LEU A 61 0.25 3.20 1.28
CA LEU A 61 1.01 2.11 1.89
C LEU A 61 0.21 1.53 3.05
N VAL A 62 -0.11 0.24 2.97
CA VAL A 62 -0.74 -0.52 4.04
C VAL A 62 0.32 -1.39 4.72
N VAL A 63 0.61 -1.09 5.98
CA VAL A 63 1.56 -1.85 6.79
C VAL A 63 0.79 -2.83 7.67
N VAL A 64 1.04 -4.12 7.49
CA VAL A 64 0.33 -5.20 8.19
C VAL A 64 1.23 -5.95 9.16
N PRO A 65 0.69 -6.50 10.26
CA PRO A 65 1.48 -7.15 11.30
C PRO A 65 2.03 -8.53 10.89
N SER A 66 1.43 -9.22 9.91
CA SER A 66 1.84 -10.58 9.57
C SER A 66 1.70 -10.89 8.08
N ARG A 67 2.47 -11.90 7.64
CA ARG A 67 2.37 -12.46 6.27
C ARG A 67 1.04 -13.16 6.02
N ALA A 68 0.38 -13.67 7.05
CA ALA A 68 -0.93 -14.31 6.92
C ALA A 68 -1.97 -13.30 6.41
N VAL A 69 -1.98 -12.09 6.96
CA VAL A 69 -2.84 -11.00 6.50
C VAL A 69 -2.54 -10.64 5.04
N ILE A 70 -1.26 -10.53 4.66
CA ILE A 70 -0.91 -10.30 3.24
C ILE A 70 -1.47 -11.40 2.35
N ASN A 71 -1.32 -12.67 2.72
CA ASN A 71 -1.75 -13.78 1.87
C ASN A 71 -3.27 -13.79 1.65
N GLU A 72 -4.04 -13.38 2.65
CA GLU A 72 -5.48 -13.21 2.55
C GLU A 72 -5.85 -12.08 1.58
N VAL A 73 -5.18 -10.92 1.69
CA VAL A 73 -5.50 -9.75 0.86
C VAL A 73 -4.80 -9.73 -0.50
N LYS A 74 -3.82 -10.63 -0.73
CA LYS A 74 -3.00 -10.68 -1.94
C LYS A 74 -3.86 -10.84 -3.20
N LYS A 75 -4.94 -11.61 -3.11
CA LYS A 75 -5.88 -11.82 -4.23
C LYS A 75 -6.59 -10.53 -4.64
N PHE A 76 -6.86 -9.64 -3.68
CA PHE A 76 -7.50 -8.35 -3.95
C PHE A 76 -6.50 -7.29 -4.41
N ARG A 77 -5.25 -7.36 -3.92
CA ARG A 77 -4.17 -6.45 -4.29
C ARG A 77 -4.02 -6.32 -5.80
N ASP A 78 -4.02 -7.43 -6.54
CA ASP A 78 -3.79 -7.41 -7.99
C ASP A 78 -4.95 -6.74 -8.75
N SER A 79 -6.11 -6.61 -8.11
CA SER A 79 -7.31 -5.98 -8.68
C SER A 79 -7.49 -4.51 -8.30
N ILE A 80 -6.62 -3.96 -7.44
CA ILE A 80 -6.70 -2.62 -6.87
C ILE A 80 -5.40 -1.88 -7.18
N SER A 81 -5.48 -0.78 -7.92
CA SER A 81 -4.36 0.12 -8.13
C SER A 81 -4.17 1.03 -6.92
N ARG A 82 -3.02 1.72 -6.85
CA ARG A 82 -2.68 2.70 -5.79
C ARG A 82 -2.52 2.13 -4.38
N ILE A 83 -2.55 0.81 -4.16
CA ILE A 83 -2.23 0.19 -2.87
C ILE A 83 -0.91 -0.58 -2.95
N SER A 84 -0.05 -0.36 -1.95
CA SER A 84 1.13 -1.16 -1.67
C SER A 84 1.04 -1.77 -0.28
N PHE A 85 1.56 -2.98 -0.11
CA PHE A 85 1.59 -3.66 1.18
C PHE A 85 3.02 -3.84 1.69
N ALA A 86 3.22 -3.66 2.98
CA ALA A 86 4.46 -4.01 3.67
C ALA A 86 4.15 -4.83 4.92
N VAL A 87 4.99 -5.82 5.22
CA VAL A 87 4.90 -6.57 6.47
C VAL A 87 5.81 -5.93 7.50
N ASN A 88 5.25 -5.57 8.65
CA ASN A 88 6.02 -5.21 9.81
C ASN A 88 5.60 -6.09 11.00
N PRO A 89 6.36 -7.15 11.34
CA PRO A 89 6.07 -8.01 12.50
C PRO A 89 6.06 -7.29 13.84
N HIS A 90 6.61 -6.07 13.89
CA HIS A 90 6.58 -5.22 15.08
C HIS A 90 5.32 -4.37 15.17
N ALA A 91 4.50 -4.28 14.12
CA ALA A 91 3.24 -3.56 14.18
C ALA A 91 2.23 -4.33 15.04
N ARG A 92 1.57 -3.65 15.99
CA ARG A 92 0.46 -4.25 16.77
C ARG A 92 -0.84 -4.36 15.98
N GLN A 93 -1.00 -3.49 15.00
CA GLN A 93 -2.20 -3.38 14.18
C GLN A 93 -1.84 -2.97 12.75
N ILE A 94 -2.82 -2.95 11.87
CA ILE A 94 -2.64 -2.44 10.51
C ILE A 94 -2.52 -0.92 10.57
N HIS A 95 -1.56 -0.36 9.85
CA HIS A 95 -1.38 1.09 9.72
C HIS A 95 -1.43 1.49 8.25
N ILE A 96 -1.89 2.71 7.94
CA ILE A 96 -1.88 3.24 6.57
C ILE A 96 -1.12 4.56 6.49
N TYR A 97 -0.46 4.80 5.36
CA TYR A 97 0.31 6.01 5.10
C TYR A 97 0.20 6.42 3.64
N ASP A 98 0.43 7.71 3.37
CA ASP A 98 0.80 8.14 2.04
C ASP A 98 2.18 7.52 1.67
N LEU A 99 2.22 6.78 0.57
CA LEU A 99 3.41 6.09 0.11
C LEU A 99 4.52 7.07 -0.31
N ASN A 100 4.17 8.23 -0.88
CA ASN A 100 5.12 9.25 -1.30
C ASN A 100 5.74 9.95 -0.09
N GLU A 101 4.94 10.26 0.93
CA GLU A 101 5.47 10.78 2.20
C GLU A 101 6.37 9.75 2.89
N TRP A 102 5.95 8.49 2.93
CA TRP A 102 6.76 7.40 3.46
C TRP A 102 8.11 7.27 2.74
N LYS A 103 8.11 7.24 1.40
CA LYS A 103 9.34 7.20 0.59
C LYS A 103 10.22 8.42 0.86
N SER A 104 9.64 9.61 0.94
CA SER A 104 10.38 10.84 1.21
C SER A 104 11.04 10.80 2.60
N SER A 105 10.32 10.34 3.61
CA SER A 105 10.83 10.19 4.98
C SER A 105 11.97 9.15 5.09
N THR A 106 11.99 8.14 4.20
CA THR A 106 12.95 7.04 4.22
C THR A 106 14.08 7.18 3.20
N ARG A 107 14.03 8.17 2.30
CA ARG A 107 14.94 8.30 1.14
C ARG A 107 16.42 8.27 1.48
N ASN A 108 16.81 8.89 2.59
CA ASN A 108 18.21 8.98 3.05
C ASN A 108 18.53 7.99 4.18
N LYS A 109 17.64 7.04 4.47
CA LYS A 109 17.82 6.06 5.54
C LYS A 109 18.28 4.73 4.97
N THR A 110 19.22 4.09 5.66
CA THR A 110 19.63 2.71 5.35
C THR A 110 18.52 1.72 5.70
N GLN A 111 18.57 0.53 5.13
CA GLN A 111 17.63 -0.56 5.48
C GLN A 111 17.65 -0.93 6.97
N PHE A 112 18.77 -0.70 7.66
CA PHE A 112 18.86 -0.89 9.10
C PHE A 112 18.10 0.23 9.84
N GLN A 113 18.33 1.49 9.48
CA GLN A 113 17.63 2.63 10.08
C GLN A 113 16.11 2.58 9.84
N ILE A 114 15.68 2.14 8.65
CA ILE A 114 14.25 1.94 8.35
C ILE A 114 13.66 0.84 9.24
N ARG A 115 14.39 -0.27 9.47
CA ARG A 115 13.95 -1.34 10.37
C ARG A 115 13.85 -0.86 11.83
N GLU A 116 14.82 -0.09 12.32
CA GLU A 116 14.76 0.49 13.67
C GLU A 116 13.60 1.48 13.82
N MET A 117 13.36 2.30 12.79
CA MET A 117 12.21 3.20 12.72
C MET A 117 10.88 2.43 12.72
N MET A 118 10.81 1.30 12.00
CA MET A 118 9.60 0.46 11.96
C MET A 118 9.31 -0.26 13.29
N LYS A 119 10.34 -0.57 14.09
CA LYS A 119 10.15 -1.11 15.45
C LYS A 119 9.53 -0.06 16.38
N THR A 120 10.04 1.17 16.31
CA THR A 120 9.71 2.24 17.24
C THR A 120 8.39 2.96 16.90
N ASN A 121 8.13 3.25 15.63
CA ASN A 121 7.01 4.12 15.23
C ASN A 121 5.67 3.40 14.97
N PHE A 122 5.67 2.08 14.81
CA PHE A 122 4.47 1.29 14.45
C PHE A 122 3.89 0.51 15.64
N GLY A 123 4.32 0.89 16.84
CA GLY A 123 3.81 0.36 18.09
C GLY A 123 4.39 -0.98 18.52
N GLY A 124 5.68 -1.29 18.32
CA GLY A 124 6.19 -2.53 18.90
C GLY A 124 7.67 -2.65 19.19
N VAL A 125 7.95 -2.82 20.48
CA VAL A 125 8.58 -4.07 20.91
C VAL A 125 7.47 -5.12 21.05
N PRO A 126 7.42 -6.20 20.23
CA PRO A 126 6.72 -7.41 20.63
C PRO A 126 7.56 -8.08 21.72
N LYS A 127 7.13 -8.01 22.98
CA LYS A 127 7.63 -8.92 24.01
C LYS A 127 7.09 -10.32 23.69
N LYS A 128 7.96 -11.20 23.21
CA LYS A 128 8.18 -12.44 23.97
C LYS A 128 9.65 -12.41 24.38
N GLU A 129 9.89 -12.10 25.65
CA GLU A 129 11.01 -12.73 26.32
C GLU A 129 10.82 -14.23 26.09
N GLU A 130 11.66 -14.82 25.24
CA GLU A 130 11.90 -16.25 25.33
C GLU A 130 12.43 -16.42 26.75
N ASN A 131 11.54 -16.78 27.69
CA ASN A 131 11.96 -17.29 28.99
C ASN A 131 12.64 -18.63 28.69
N ARG A 132 13.86 -18.55 28.18
CA ARG A 132 14.84 -19.61 28.25
C ARG A 132 15.22 -19.68 29.71
N ASP A 133 14.39 -20.40 30.43
CA ASP A 133 14.75 -20.93 31.72
C ASP A 133 15.90 -21.92 31.48
N TRP A 134 17.13 -21.39 31.41
CA TRP A 134 18.36 -22.16 31.18
C TRP A 134 18.56 -23.23 32.27
N THR A 135 17.80 -23.17 33.37
CA THR A 135 17.80 -24.18 34.43
C THR A 135 17.10 -25.49 34.05
N LYS A 136 16.36 -25.54 32.93
CA LYS A 136 15.71 -26.77 32.43
C LYS A 136 16.56 -27.58 31.43
N LEU A 137 17.74 -27.10 31.05
CA LEU A 137 18.68 -27.84 30.18
C LEU A 137 19.72 -28.66 30.96
N PHE A 138 19.70 -28.59 32.29
CA PHE A 138 20.65 -29.28 33.17
C PHE A 138 19.96 -30.11 34.27
N LYS A 139 18.78 -30.69 33.98
CA LYS A 139 18.20 -31.75 34.81
C LYS A 139 18.09 -33.04 34.03
#